data_AF-A0A831JXA7-F1
#
_entry.id   AF-A0A831JXA7-F1
#
_cell.length_a   1.000
_cell.length_b   1.000
_cell.length_c   1.000
_cell.angle_alpha   90.00
_cell.angle_beta   90.00
_cell.angle_gamma   90.00
#
_symmetry.space_group_name_H-M   'P 1'
#
loop_
_entity.id
_entity.type
_entity.pdbx_description
1 polymer ?
#
loop_
_entity_poly.entity_id
_entity_poly.type
_entity_poly.pdbx_seq_one_letter_code
_entity_poly.pdbx_strand_id
1 'polypeptide(L)'
;MKKVLLLFCAGAFTVFLSLCLFLTVETIPGHKELKIALMERLVRIEHVPDTSYKSPSNSNNVIYVLGGSQDSLNNKFKTAADLYRRGVCKKILFLSRPGITQYDALPGRNLTNDEWVMKRLVALGVKKEDVEPVSLKKGFFGTFTEAKGVSDIVFK
;
A
#
# COMPACT_ATOMS: atom_id res chain seq x y z
N MET A 1 50.14 -21.68 7.43
CA MET A 1 48.68 -21.97 7.60
C MET A 1 47.83 -20.74 7.88
N LYS A 2 48.07 -19.94 8.94
CA LYS A 2 47.19 -18.79 9.28
C LYS A 2 47.00 -17.74 8.15
N LYS A 3 48.04 -17.42 7.38
CA LYS A 3 47.96 -16.46 6.27
C LYS A 3 47.11 -16.95 5.08
N VAL A 4 47.14 -18.25 4.80
CA VAL A 4 46.34 -18.87 3.72
C VAL A 4 44.86 -18.89 4.09
N LEU A 5 44.55 -19.19 5.36
CA LEU A 5 43.19 -19.12 5.89
C LEU A 5 42.63 -17.69 5.85
N LEU A 6 43.45 -16.69 6.21
CA LEU A 6 43.09 -15.27 6.15
C LEU A 6 42.77 -14.80 4.73
N LEU A 7 43.58 -15.22 3.74
CA LEU A 7 43.32 -14.91 2.32
C LEU A 7 42.04 -15.57 1.81
N PHE A 8 41.77 -16.81 2.24
CA PHE A 8 40.54 -17.50 1.88
C PHE A 8 39.30 -16.82 2.49
N CYS A 9 39.35 -16.44 3.77
CA CYS A 9 38.27 -15.70 4.42
C CYS A 9 38.04 -14.33 3.77
N ALA A 10 39.11 -13.61 3.41
CA ALA A 10 38.99 -12.34 2.71
C ALA A 10 38.33 -12.50 1.32
N GLY A 11 38.72 -13.54 0.57
CA GLY A 11 38.10 -13.86 -0.73
C GLY A 11 36.62 -14.25 -0.61
N ALA A 12 36.27 -15.07 0.38
CA ALA A 12 34.87 -15.42 0.64
C ALA A 12 34.04 -14.18 1.02
N PHE A 13 34.61 -13.29 1.85
CA PHE A 13 33.96 -12.05 2.26
C PHE A 13 33.73 -11.09 1.08
N THR A 14 34.70 -10.93 0.18
CA THR A 14 34.54 -10.05 -0.99
C THR A 14 33.50 -10.58 -1.96
N VAL A 15 33.45 -11.89 -2.20
CA VAL A 15 32.40 -12.52 -3.02
C VAL A 15 31.03 -12.33 -2.38
N PHE A 16 30.91 -12.57 -1.07
CA PHE A 16 29.67 -12.36 -0.34
C PHE A 16 29.21 -10.90 -0.40
N LEU A 17 30.11 -9.95 -0.14
CA LEU A 17 29.81 -8.53 -0.20
C LEU A 17 29.39 -8.09 -1.60
N SER A 18 30.07 -8.60 -2.64
CA SER A 18 29.73 -8.32 -4.03
C SER A 18 28.35 -8.86 -4.40
N LEU A 19 28.01 -10.07 -3.96
CA LEU A 19 26.68 -10.65 -4.15
C LEU A 19 25.60 -9.84 -3.40
N CYS A 20 25.86 -9.47 -2.14
CA CYS A 20 24.95 -8.63 -1.37
C CYS A 20 24.69 -7.30 -2.09
N LEU A 21 25.74 -6.60 -2.55
CA LEU A 21 25.61 -5.36 -3.30
C LEU A 21 24.84 -5.58 -4.61
N PHE A 22 25.14 -6.66 -5.35
CA PHE A 22 24.46 -6.98 -6.60
C PHE A 22 22.95 -7.18 -6.45
N LEU A 23 22.51 -7.74 -5.31
CA LEU A 23 21.10 -8.01 -5.02
C LEU A 23 20.38 -6.84 -4.35
N THR A 24 21.09 -5.94 -3.66
CA THR A 24 20.47 -4.87 -2.83
C THR A 24 20.48 -3.50 -3.49
N VAL A 25 21.44 -3.19 -4.35
CA VAL A 25 21.55 -1.86 -4.95
C VAL A 25 20.58 -1.74 -6.13
N GLU A 26 19.63 -0.80 -6.04
CA GLU A 26 18.53 -0.64 -7.01
C GLU A 26 18.99 -0.39 -8.46
N THR A 27 20.17 0.20 -8.64
CA THR A 27 20.72 0.54 -9.96
C THR A 27 21.36 -0.66 -10.66
N ILE A 28 21.62 -1.76 -9.95
CA ILE A 28 22.32 -2.93 -10.48
C ILE A 28 21.31 -3.93 -11.09
N PRO A 29 21.63 -4.60 -12.22
CA PRO A 29 20.72 -5.53 -12.89
C PRO A 29 20.20 -6.65 -11.97
N GLY A 30 21.04 -7.19 -11.08
CA GLY A 30 20.66 -8.26 -10.15
C GLY A 30 19.44 -7.93 -9.28
N HIS A 31 19.39 -6.71 -8.76
CA HIS A 31 18.24 -6.24 -7.98
C HIS A 31 16.96 -6.20 -8.83
N LYS A 32 17.05 -5.70 -10.07
CA LYS A 32 15.90 -5.60 -10.99
C LYS A 32 15.36 -6.97 -11.36
N GLU A 33 16.23 -7.90 -11.74
CA GLU A 33 15.87 -9.27 -12.08
C GLU A 33 15.24 -10.00 -10.89
N LEU A 34 15.84 -9.88 -9.70
CA LEU A 34 15.27 -10.45 -8.48
C LEU A 34 13.89 -9.87 -8.19
N LYS A 35 13.72 -8.54 -8.33
CA LYS A 35 12.44 -7.88 -8.12
C LYS A 35 11.38 -8.38 -9.11
N ILE A 36 11.70 -8.52 -10.39
CA ILE A 36 10.78 -9.08 -11.40
C ILE A 36 10.40 -10.51 -11.04
N ALA A 37 11.38 -11.37 -10.77
CA ALA A 37 11.12 -12.77 -10.40
C ALA A 37 10.26 -12.90 -9.13
N LEU A 38 10.49 -12.05 -8.13
CA LEU A 38 9.65 -12.00 -6.93
C LEU A 38 8.24 -11.48 -7.23
N MET A 39 8.10 -10.46 -8.09
CA MET A 39 6.80 -9.95 -8.50
C MET A 39 5.98 -11.00 -9.25
N GLU A 40 6.60 -11.73 -10.18
CA GLU A 40 5.92 -12.81 -10.91
C GLU A 40 5.48 -13.97 -10.00
N ARG A 41 6.25 -14.28 -8.96
CA ARG A 41 5.99 -15.44 -8.08
C ARG A 41 5.12 -15.13 -6.87
N LEU A 42 5.23 -13.93 -6.31
CA LEU A 42 4.60 -13.56 -5.03
C LEU A 42 3.38 -12.66 -5.20
N VAL A 43 3.20 -12.02 -6.36
CA VAL A 43 2.01 -11.18 -6.61
C VAL A 43 0.92 -12.05 -7.18
N ARG A 44 -0.12 -12.28 -6.38
CA ARG A 44 -1.37 -12.84 -6.86
C ARG A 44 -2.25 -11.69 -7.34
N ILE A 45 -2.45 -11.58 -8.65
CA ILE A 45 -3.43 -10.67 -9.24
C ILE A 45 -4.76 -11.42 -9.31
N GLU A 46 -5.68 -11.06 -8.44
CA GLU A 46 -7.07 -11.49 -8.58
C GLU A 46 -7.83 -10.43 -9.38
N HIS A 47 -8.65 -10.88 -10.33
CA HIS A 47 -9.56 -9.98 -11.02
C HIS A 47 -10.57 -9.42 -10.02
N VAL A 48 -10.79 -8.11 -10.08
CA VAL A 48 -11.92 -7.50 -9.37
C VAL A 48 -13.18 -8.24 -9.83
N PRO A 49 -14.07 -8.68 -8.91
CA PRO A 49 -15.28 -9.39 -9.26
C PRO A 49 -15.99 -8.69 -10.41
N ASP A 50 -16.21 -9.42 -11.51
CA ASP A 50 -16.78 -8.85 -12.70
C ASP A 50 -18.21 -8.42 -12.39
N THR A 51 -18.52 -7.14 -12.57
CA THR A 51 -19.85 -6.57 -12.28
C THR A 51 -20.96 -7.12 -13.20
N SER A 52 -20.61 -8.05 -14.09
CA SER A 52 -21.48 -8.79 -15.00
C SER A 52 -22.29 -9.91 -14.31
N TYR A 53 -21.88 -10.38 -13.13
CA TYR A 53 -22.65 -11.37 -12.36
C TYR A 53 -23.50 -10.70 -11.27
N LYS A 54 -24.75 -10.41 -11.66
CA LYS A 54 -25.93 -10.19 -10.80
C LYS A 54 -26.00 -8.86 -10.01
N SER A 55 -26.69 -7.91 -10.66
CA SER A 55 -27.47 -6.79 -10.10
C SER A 55 -26.72 -5.69 -9.33
N PRO A 56 -26.71 -4.43 -9.84
CA PRO A 56 -26.20 -3.25 -9.13
C PRO A 56 -27.00 -2.84 -7.87
N SER A 57 -27.96 -3.66 -7.42
CA SER A 57 -29.03 -3.21 -6.54
C SER A 57 -28.92 -3.63 -5.08
N ASN A 58 -27.90 -4.42 -4.65
CA ASN A 58 -27.86 -4.86 -3.23
C ASN A 58 -26.49 -5.17 -2.61
N SER A 59 -25.37 -4.98 -3.31
CA SER A 59 -24.08 -5.19 -2.66
C SER A 59 -23.68 -3.93 -1.88
N ASN A 60 -23.84 -3.95 -0.56
CA ASN A 60 -23.27 -2.97 0.38
C ASN A 60 -21.73 -3.13 0.46
N ASN A 61 -21.09 -3.26 -0.69
CA ASN A 61 -19.66 -3.45 -0.81
C ASN A 61 -18.94 -2.17 -0.42
N VAL A 62 -17.80 -2.37 0.22
CA VAL A 62 -16.93 -1.30 0.71
C VAL A 62 -15.50 -1.62 0.29
N ILE A 63 -14.76 -0.59 -0.13
CA ILE A 63 -13.34 -0.71 -0.44
C ILE A 63 -12.55 -0.16 0.73
N TYR A 64 -11.60 -0.93 1.26
CA TYR A 64 -10.62 -0.43 2.22
C TYR A 64 -9.28 -0.17 1.54
N VAL A 65 -8.72 1.03 1.72
CA VAL A 65 -7.42 1.41 1.18
C VAL A 65 -6.34 1.21 2.24
N LEU A 66 -5.47 0.22 2.02
CA LEU A 66 -4.30 -0.04 2.85
C LEU A 66 -3.33 1.15 2.85
N GLY A 67 -2.73 1.42 4.00
CA GLY A 67 -1.69 2.42 4.19
C GLY A 67 -0.47 2.25 3.27
N GLY A 68 0.37 3.28 3.19
CA GLY A 68 1.57 3.28 2.36
C GLY A 68 2.22 4.65 2.26
N SER A 69 3.21 4.79 1.38
CA SER A 69 3.76 6.10 1.02
C SER A 69 2.72 6.96 0.28
N GLN A 70 2.95 8.27 0.22
CA GLN A 70 2.05 9.21 -0.44
C GLN A 70 1.83 8.85 -1.93
N ASP A 71 2.88 8.46 -2.65
CA ASP A 71 2.78 8.04 -4.05
C ASP A 71 2.01 6.72 -4.21
N SER A 72 2.25 5.77 -3.31
CA SER A 72 1.50 4.52 -3.28
C SER A 72 0.01 4.78 -3.03
N LEU A 73 -0.32 5.64 -2.06
CA LEU A 73 -1.69 6.03 -1.75
C LEU A 73 -2.36 6.75 -2.91
N ASN A 74 -1.66 7.65 -3.60
CA ASN A 74 -2.18 8.30 -4.81
C ASN A 74 -2.63 7.30 -5.88
N ASN A 75 -1.84 6.24 -6.12
CA ASN A 75 -2.21 5.20 -7.07
C ASN A 75 -3.39 4.37 -6.57
N LYS A 76 -3.39 3.98 -5.29
CA LYS A 76 -4.51 3.25 -4.68
C LYS A 76 -5.82 4.05 -4.71
N PHE A 77 -5.77 5.36 -4.46
CA PHE A 77 -6.94 6.23 -4.51
C PHE A 77 -7.50 6.37 -5.92
N LYS A 78 -6.65 6.45 -6.95
CA LYS A 78 -7.12 6.43 -8.35
C LYS A 78 -7.90 5.15 -8.65
N THR A 79 -7.36 3.99 -8.26
CA THR A 79 -8.03 2.70 -8.43
C THR A 79 -9.34 2.61 -7.64
N ALA A 80 -9.32 2.98 -6.36
CA ALA A 80 -10.51 2.93 -5.51
C ALA A 80 -11.62 3.86 -6.03
N ALA A 81 -11.27 5.09 -6.46
CA ALA A 81 -12.21 6.03 -7.04
C ALA A 81 -12.79 5.53 -8.36
N ASP A 82 -12.00 4.84 -9.20
CA ASP A 82 -12.50 4.22 -10.43
C ASP A 82 -13.55 3.14 -10.14
N LEU A 83 -13.24 2.24 -9.22
CA LEU A 83 -14.17 1.18 -8.79
C LEU A 83 -15.45 1.76 -8.19
N TYR A 84 -15.34 2.82 -7.38
CA TYR A 84 -16.50 3.54 -6.85
C TYR A 84 -17.37 4.14 -7.96
N ARG A 85 -16.78 4.85 -8.92
CA ARG A 85 -17.54 5.45 -10.05
C ARG A 85 -18.19 4.41 -10.94
N ARG A 86 -17.60 3.21 -11.04
CA ARG A 86 -18.17 2.04 -11.73
C ARG A 86 -19.29 1.34 -10.94
N GLY A 87 -19.59 1.80 -9.73
CA GLY A 87 -20.64 1.25 -8.88
C GLY A 87 -20.26 -0.05 -8.16
N VAL A 88 -18.97 -0.40 -8.10
CA VAL A 88 -18.47 -1.63 -7.46
C VAL A 88 -18.61 -1.58 -5.93
N CYS A 89 -18.55 -0.38 -5.35
CA CYS A 89 -18.74 -0.15 -3.92
C CYS A 89 -19.61 1.08 -3.65
N LYS A 90 -20.12 1.17 -2.42
CA LYS A 90 -20.86 2.35 -1.92
C LYS A 90 -20.00 3.29 -1.08
N LYS A 91 -18.94 2.76 -0.46
CA LYS A 91 -18.03 3.53 0.40
C LYS A 91 -16.58 3.16 0.18
N ILE A 92 -15.70 4.09 0.52
CA ILE A 92 -14.25 3.91 0.60
C ILE A 92 -13.81 4.20 2.04
N LEU A 93 -13.18 3.21 2.67
CA LEU A 93 -12.59 3.31 3.98
C LEU A 93 -11.09 3.53 3.88
N PHE A 94 -10.54 4.24 4.84
CA PHE A 94 -9.10 4.39 4.99
C PHE A 94 -8.72 4.40 6.47
N LEU A 95 -7.48 4.03 6.76
CA LEU A 95 -6.97 4.04 8.13
C LEU A 95 -6.79 5.47 8.64
N SER A 96 -7.54 5.84 9.67
CA SER A 96 -7.30 7.07 10.42
C SER A 96 -6.01 6.93 11.21
N ARG A 97 -5.09 7.88 11.03
CA ARG A 97 -3.86 7.95 11.82
C ARG A 97 -3.54 9.39 12.20
N PRO A 98 -3.21 9.65 13.48
CA PRO A 98 -2.74 10.96 13.88
C PRO A 98 -1.46 11.32 13.12
N GLY A 99 -1.38 12.56 12.65
CA GLY A 99 -0.24 13.07 11.91
C GLY A 99 -0.63 14.24 11.02
N ILE A 100 0.40 14.97 10.59
CA ILE A 100 0.31 16.07 9.63
C ILE A 100 1.04 15.68 8.35
N THR A 101 0.51 16.12 7.22
CA THR A 101 1.07 15.83 5.89
C THR A 101 1.59 17.12 5.25
N GLN A 102 1.01 17.48 4.11
CA GLN A 102 1.42 18.57 3.25
C GLN A 102 0.72 19.87 3.65
N TYR A 103 1.43 20.99 3.46
CA TYR A 103 0.85 22.32 3.53
C TYR A 103 -0.22 22.52 2.47
N ASP A 104 -1.34 23.09 2.88
CA ASP A 104 -2.42 23.50 1.99
C ASP A 104 -2.64 25.01 2.15
N ALA A 105 -2.52 25.73 1.04
CA ALA A 105 -2.64 27.17 1.00
C ALA A 105 -4.08 27.64 1.29
N LEU A 106 -5.10 26.82 1.03
CA LEU A 106 -6.49 27.19 1.29
C LEU A 106 -6.79 27.36 2.79
N PRO A 107 -6.53 26.36 3.65
CA PRO A 107 -6.65 26.53 5.10
C PRO A 107 -5.42 27.24 5.71
N GLY A 108 -4.39 27.56 4.92
CA GLY A 108 -3.18 28.25 5.38
C GLY A 108 -2.31 27.43 6.35
N ARG A 109 -2.47 26.10 6.38
CA ARG A 109 -1.79 25.19 7.33
C ARG A 109 -1.51 23.82 6.73
N ASN A 110 -0.73 23.02 7.45
CA ASN A 110 -0.60 21.59 7.14
C ASN A 110 -1.92 20.87 7.37
N LEU A 111 -2.27 19.99 6.42
CA LEU A 111 -3.40 19.09 6.55
C LEU A 111 -3.07 17.96 7.52
N THR A 112 -4.07 17.48 8.25
CA THR A 112 -3.97 16.16 8.89
C THR A 112 -3.90 15.07 7.82
N ASN A 113 -3.44 13.86 8.19
CA ASN A 113 -3.48 12.71 7.30
C ASN A 113 -4.90 12.49 6.74
N ASP A 114 -5.90 12.53 7.63
CA ASP A 114 -7.29 12.25 7.27
C ASP A 114 -7.87 13.32 6.35
N GLU A 115 -7.56 14.61 6.60
CA GLU A 115 -7.93 15.72 5.72
C GLU A 115 -7.31 15.58 4.33
N TRP A 116 -6.04 15.17 4.27
CA TRP A 116 -5.33 14.97 3.01
C TRP A 116 -5.95 13.83 2.19
N VAL A 117 -6.24 12.68 2.81
CA VAL A 117 -6.91 11.54 2.16
C VAL A 117 -8.29 11.95 1.65
N MET A 118 -9.08 12.60 2.50
CA MET A 118 -10.42 13.08 2.16
C MET A 118 -10.38 14.01 0.94
N LYS A 119 -9.52 15.03 0.99
CA LYS A 119 -9.36 15.99 -0.11
C LYS A 119 -8.98 15.29 -1.42
N ARG A 120 -8.10 14.28 -1.36
CA ARG A 120 -7.63 13.57 -2.55
C ARG A 120 -8.70 12.69 -3.19
N LEU A 121 -9.46 11.95 -2.39
CA LEU A 121 -10.55 11.09 -2.90
C LEU A 121 -11.71 11.94 -3.45
N VAL A 122 -12.06 13.03 -2.79
CA VAL A 122 -13.08 13.97 -3.30
C VAL A 122 -12.64 14.59 -4.63
N ALA A 123 -11.37 14.99 -4.76
CA ALA A 123 -10.83 15.47 -6.03
C ALA A 123 -10.84 14.42 -7.15
N LEU A 124 -10.96 13.13 -6.83
CA LEU A 124 -11.09 12.03 -7.79
C LEU A 124 -12.57 11.66 -8.08
N GLY A 125 -13.53 12.44 -7.57
CA GLY A 125 -14.95 12.27 -7.84
C GLY A 125 -15.68 11.31 -6.90
N VAL A 126 -15.12 11.02 -5.72
CA VAL A 126 -15.82 10.29 -4.66
C VAL A 126 -16.59 11.28 -3.80
N LYS A 127 -17.85 10.97 -3.45
CA LYS A 127 -18.64 11.83 -2.56
C LYS A 127 -18.03 11.83 -1.17
N LYS A 128 -18.04 12.99 -0.50
CA LYS A 128 -17.39 13.17 0.82
C LYS A 128 -18.02 12.26 1.87
N GLU A 129 -19.34 12.12 1.84
CA GLU A 129 -20.15 11.27 2.71
C GLU A 129 -19.89 9.76 2.54
N ASP A 130 -19.30 9.37 1.41
CA ASP A 130 -18.97 7.97 1.10
C ASP A 130 -17.50 7.62 1.44
N VAL A 131 -16.75 8.57 2.00
CA VAL A 131 -15.37 8.37 2.45
C VAL A 131 -15.34 8.37 3.97
N GLU A 132 -14.87 7.28 4.58
CA GLU A 132 -14.97 7.09 6.02
C GLU A 132 -13.63 6.68 6.65
N PRO A 133 -13.10 7.47 7.60
CA PRO A 133 -11.92 7.09 8.37
C PRO A 133 -12.26 5.97 9.36
N VAL A 134 -11.46 4.92 9.41
CA VAL A 134 -11.58 3.85 10.42
C VAL A 134 -10.40 3.85 11.37
N SER A 135 -10.67 3.68 12.66
CA SER A 135 -9.65 3.54 13.69
C SER A 135 -9.46 2.06 14.03
N LEU A 136 -8.23 1.56 13.89
CA LEU A 136 -7.82 0.26 14.42
C LEU A 136 -7.23 0.44 15.82
N LYS A 137 -7.32 -0.59 16.68
CA LYS A 137 -6.82 -0.52 18.08
C LYS A 137 -5.35 -0.05 18.13
N LYS A 138 -4.97 0.66 19.20
CA LYS A 138 -3.60 1.16 19.40
C LYS A 138 -2.61 -0.01 19.50
N GLY A 139 -1.45 0.11 18.84
CA GLY A 139 -0.37 -0.90 18.82
C GLY A 139 -0.14 -1.57 17.45
N PHE A 140 -0.92 -1.19 16.43
CA PHE A 140 -0.89 -1.83 15.11
C PHE A 140 0.17 -1.20 14.20
N PHE A 141 1.40 -1.71 14.27
CA PHE A 141 2.41 -1.50 13.23
C PHE A 141 2.43 -2.71 12.29
N GLY A 142 2.44 -2.45 10.97
CA GLY A 142 2.62 -3.45 9.92
C GLY A 142 1.36 -3.83 9.14
N THR A 143 1.57 -4.16 7.86
CA THR A 143 0.52 -4.52 6.88
C THR A 143 -0.33 -5.71 7.31
N PHE A 144 0.28 -6.72 7.94
CA PHE A 144 -0.44 -7.90 8.42
C PHE A 144 -1.44 -7.55 9.53
N THR A 145 -1.01 -6.76 10.50
CA THR A 145 -1.85 -6.33 11.62
C THR A 145 -2.99 -5.44 11.13
N GLU A 146 -2.71 -4.56 10.17
CA GLU A 146 -3.74 -3.74 9.50
C GLU A 146 -4.78 -4.62 8.77
N ALA A 147 -4.35 -5.59 7.98
CA ALA A 147 -5.25 -6.52 7.28
C ALA A 147 -6.12 -7.32 8.27
N LYS A 148 -5.55 -7.77 9.39
CA LYS A 148 -6.29 -8.44 10.47
C LYS A 148 -7.32 -7.50 11.13
N GLY A 149 -6.95 -6.25 11.37
CA GLY A 149 -7.86 -5.25 11.92
C GLY A 149 -9.05 -4.98 10.97
N VAL A 150 -8.82 -4.99 9.66
CA VAL A 150 -9.87 -4.86 8.66
C VAL A 150 -10.77 -6.10 8.63
N SER A 151 -10.22 -7.31 8.72
CA SER A 151 -11.05 -8.52 8.78
C SER A 151 -11.99 -8.50 9.99
N ASP A 152 -11.54 -7.99 11.14
CA ASP A 152 -12.39 -7.87 12.34
C ASP A 152 -13.54 -6.86 12.17
N ILE A 153 -13.45 -5.93 11.21
CA ILE A 153 -14.55 -5.00 10.86
C ILE A 153 -15.59 -5.69 9.98
N VAL A 154 -15.14 -6.58 9.08
CA VAL A 154 -16.01 -7.27 8.11
C VAL A 154 -16.76 -8.46 8.74
N PHE A 155 -16.15 -9.14 9.72
CA PHE A 155 -16.72 -10.35 10.35
C PHE A 155 -17.42 -10.10 11.70
N LYS A 156 -17.74 -8.84 12.01
CA LYS A 156 -18.67 -8.50 13.09
C LYS A 156 -20.11 -8.55 12.62
#